data_AF-A0A220U582-F1
#
_entry.id   AF-A0A220U582-F1
#
_cell.length_a   1.000
_cell.length_b   1.000
_cell.length_c   1.000
_cell.angle_alpha   90.00
_cell.angle_beta   90.00
_cell.angle_gamma   90.00
#
_symmetry.space_group_name_H-M   'P 1'
#
loop_
_entity.id
_entity.type
_entity.pdbx_description
1 polymer ?
#
loop_
_entity_poly.entity_id
_entity_poly.type
_entity_poly.pdbx_seq_one_letter_code
_entity_poly.pdbx_strand_id
1 'polypeptide(L)' 'MIRIIAVLLLVIPGIISAFGIKLMRDSLFEDLYPIFLHIGIQFFVGFVFFLGGIAFIGGFIVHRDRKRQYNAKNNNMKS' A
#
# COMPACT_ATOMS: atom_id res chain seq x y z
N MET A 1 -2.64 4.14 -22.19
CA MET A 1 -1.40 3.41 -21.84
C MET A 1 -0.93 3.67 -20.39
N ILE A 2 -0.70 4.92 -19.95
CA ILE A 2 -0.20 5.23 -18.57
C ILE A 2 -1.09 4.73 -17.40
N ARG A 3 -2.41 4.58 -17.61
CA ARG A 3 -3.34 4.17 -16.55
C ARG A 3 -3.09 2.74 -16.06
N ILE A 4 -2.68 1.82 -16.94
CA ILE A 4 -2.43 0.41 -16.62
C ILE A 4 -1.17 0.25 -15.76
N ILE A 5 -0.10 0.99 -16.09
CA ILE A 5 1.16 0.97 -15.32
C ILE A 5 0.93 1.44 -13.89
N ALA A 6 0.07 2.44 -13.72
CA ALA A 6 -0.31 2.92 -12.39
C ALA A 6 -1.10 1.89 -11.57
N VAL A 7 -1.96 1.09 -12.21
CA VAL A 7 -2.66 -0.01 -11.52
C VAL A 7 -1.67 -1.12 -11.17
N LEU A 8 -0.78 -1.48 -12.09
CA LEU A 8 0.26 -2.48 -11.86
C LEU A 8 1.20 -2.09 -10.70
N LEU A 9 1.57 -0.81 -10.60
CA LEU A 9 2.36 -0.26 -9.49
C LEU A 9 1.61 -0.31 -8.15
N LEU A 10 0.28 -0.31 -8.18
CA LEU A 10 -0.57 -0.33 -6.99
C LEU A 10 -0.88 -1.77 -6.54
N VAL A 11 -0.73 -2.75 -7.44
CA VAL A 11 -0.84 -4.18 -7.13
C VAL A 11 0.26 -4.63 -6.18
N ILE A 12 1.50 -4.18 -6.38
CA ILE A 12 2.66 -4.53 -5.53
C ILE A 12 2.41 -4.20 -4.04
N PRO A 13 2.12 -2.93 -3.65
CA PRO A 13 1.82 -2.60 -2.27
C PRO A 13 0.53 -3.25 -1.76
N GLY A 14 -0.45 -3.53 -2.65
CA GLY A 14 -1.65 -4.29 -2.29
C GLY A 14 -1.33 -5.73 -1.87
N ILE A 15 -0.45 -6.42 -2.59
CA ILE A 15 0.03 -7.76 -2.23
C ILE A 15 0.81 -7.71 -0.91
N ILE A 16 1.66 -6.70 -0.72
CA ILE A 16 2.41 -6.51 0.53
C ILE A 16 1.45 -6.30 1.71
N SER A 17 0.40 -5.50 1.55
CA SER A 17 -0.63 -5.33 2.59
C SER A 17 -1.36 -6.63 2.90
N ALA A 18 -1.74 -7.41 1.87
CA ALA A 18 -2.41 -8.70 2.07
C ALA A 18 -1.49 -9.71 2.80
N PHE A 19 -0.19 -9.69 2.50
CA PHE A 19 0.80 -10.50 3.20
C PHE A 19 0.97 -10.06 4.65
N GLY A 20 0.94 -8.76 4.92
CA GLY A 20 0.92 -8.21 6.28
C GLY A 20 -0.28 -8.69 7.11
N ILE A 21 -1.48 -8.70 6.52
CA ILE A 21 -2.69 -9.24 7.17
C ILE A 21 -2.52 -10.73 7.48
N LYS A 22 -1.94 -11.51 6.56
CA LYS A 22 -1.68 -12.93 6.78
C LYS A 22 -0.75 -13.15 7.98
N LEU A 23 0.35 -12.39 8.06
CA LEU A 23 1.26 -12.42 9.20
C LEU A 23 0.57 -12.08 10.52
N MET A 24 -0.27 -11.03 10.54
CA MET A 24 -1.04 -10.64 11.73
C MET A 24 -2.02 -11.73 12.16
N ARG A 25 -2.70 -12.36 11.19
CA ARG A 25 -3.61 -13.48 11.45
C ARG A 25 -2.85 -14.66 12.05
N ASP A 26 -1.73 -15.05 11.44
CA ASP A 26 -0.93 -16.19 11.90
C ASP A 26 -0.41 -15.93 13.33
N SER A 27 -0.11 -14.68 13.69
CA SER A 27 0.22 -14.29 15.07
C SER A 27 -0.93 -14.43 16.08
N LEU A 28 -2.19 -14.31 15.64
CA LEU A 28 -3.36 -14.48 16.52
C LEU A 28 -3.67 -15.96 16.81
N PHE A 29 -3.22 -16.86 15.94
CA PHE A 29 -3.37 -18.31 16.11
C PHE A 29 -2.13 -18.97 16.73
N GLU A 30 -1.19 -18.18 17.25
CA GLU A 30 0.09 -18.64 17.80
C GLU A 30 0.96 -19.42 16.79
N ASP A 31 0.67 -19.28 15.48
CA ASP A 31 1.46 -19.83 14.40
C ASP A 31 2.69 -18.95 14.16
N LEU A 32 3.77 -19.31 14.83
CA LEU A 32 5.08 -18.67 14.72
C LEU A 32 5.81 -19.16 13.47
N TYR A 33 6.07 -18.23 12.56
CA TYR A 33 7.01 -18.51 11.48
C TYR A 33 8.42 -18.71 12.07
N PRO A 34 9.21 -19.70 11.64
CA PRO A 34 10.54 -19.97 12.19
C PRO A 34 11.55 -18.82 12.01
N ILE A 35 11.20 -17.84 11.18
CA ILE A 35 11.97 -16.61 10.94
C ILE A 35 11.74 -15.58 12.07
N PHE A 36 10.64 -15.67 12.80
CA PHE A 36 10.29 -14.76 13.90
C PHE A 36 10.50 -15.45 15.25
N LEU A 37 11.09 -14.70 16.20
CA LEU A 37 11.39 -15.20 17.55
C LEU A 37 10.26 -14.92 18.56
N HIS A 38 9.36 -13.97 18.24
CA HIS A 38 8.25 -13.57 19.10
C HIS A 38 7.00 -13.26 18.28
N ILE A 39 5.85 -13.75 18.76
CA ILE A 39 4.53 -13.52 18.16
C ILE A 39 4.21 -12.03 18.03
N GLY A 40 4.60 -11.22 19.02
CA GLY A 40 4.39 -9.77 19.01
C GLY A 40 5.21 -9.05 17.93
N ILE A 41 6.41 -9.54 17.63
CA ILE A 41 7.25 -9.01 16.55
C ILE A 41 6.64 -9.37 15.19
N GLN A 42 6.17 -10.61 15.04
CA GLN A 42 5.47 -11.05 13.82
C GLN A 42 4.21 -10.21 13.55
N PHE A 43 3.42 -9.93 14.58
CA PHE A 43 2.26 -9.04 14.49
C PHE A 43 2.66 -7.61 14.11
N PHE A 44 3.69 -7.04 14.76
CA PHE A 44 4.13 -5.67 14.47
C PHE A 44 4.69 -5.52 13.05
N VAL A 45 5.45 -6.50 12.57
CA VAL A 45 5.96 -6.52 11.19
C VAL A 45 4.81 -6.64 10.20
N GLY A 46 3.83 -7.51 10.48
CA GLY A 46 2.60 -7.60 9.69
C GLY A 46 1.83 -6.28 9.64
N PHE A 47 1.73 -5.60 10.79
CA PHE A 47 1.07 -4.29 10.92
C PHE A 47 1.79 -3.21 10.12
N VAL A 48 3.12 -3.15 10.16
CA VAL A 48 3.92 -2.20 9.36
C VAL A 48 3.76 -2.46 7.87
N PHE A 49 3.74 -3.72 7.42
CA PHE A 49 3.48 -4.03 6.02
C PHE A 49 2.06 -3.67 5.58
N PHE A 50 1.08 -3.92 6.44
CA PHE A 50 -0.31 -3.54 6.20
C PHE A 50 -0.47 -2.03 6.08
N LEU A 51 -0.04 -1.26 7.10
CA LEU A 51 -0.09 0.20 7.09
C LEU A 51 0.75 0.79 5.96
N GLY A 52 1.96 0.27 5.76
CA GLY A 52 2.87 0.73 4.72
C GLY A 52 2.26 0.59 3.33
N GLY A 53 1.67 -0.56 3.02
CA GLY A 53 1.01 -0.78 1.73
C GLY A 53 -0.23 0.10 1.53
N ILE A 54 -1.08 0.29 2.56
CA ILE A 54 -2.23 1.21 2.49
C ILE A 54 -1.78 2.67 2.34
N ALA A 55 -0.79 3.10 3.12
CA ALA A 55 -0.24 4.45 3.07
C ALA A 55 0.38 4.73 1.70
N PHE A 56 1.06 3.74 1.11
CA PHE A 56 1.62 3.85 -0.24
C PHE A 56 0.52 3.98 -1.30
N ILE A 57 -0.54 3.15 -1.21
CA ILE A 57 -1.69 3.23 -2.11
C ILE A 57 -2.37 4.61 -2.00
N GLY A 58 -2.67 5.07 -0.79
CA GLY A 58 -3.29 6.37 -0.53
C GLY A 58 -2.41 7.53 -1.01
N GLY A 59 -1.12 7.50 -0.69
CA GLY A 59 -0.15 8.50 -1.12
C GLY A 59 -0.02 8.58 -2.65
N PHE A 60 -0.04 7.43 -3.34
CA PHE A 60 -0.01 7.37 -4.80
C PHE A 60 -1.27 7.97 -5.43
N ILE A 61 -2.45 7.69 -4.87
CA ILE A 61 -3.73 8.27 -5.32
C ILE A 61 -3.69 9.80 -5.17
N VAL A 62 -3.26 10.31 -4.02
CA VAL A 62 -3.16 11.76 -3.75
C VAL A 62 -2.16 12.43 -4.70
N HIS A 63 -0.98 11.84 -4.90
CA HIS A 63 0.02 12.38 -5.82
C HIS A 63 -0.52 12.44 -7.26
N ARG A 64 -1.24 11.40 -7.68
CA ARG A 64 -1.82 11.32 -9.02
C ARG A 64 -2.97 12.32 -9.20
N ASP A 65 -3.80 12.52 -8.19
CA ASP A 65 -4.93 13.46 -8.25
C ASP A 65 -4.46 14.92 -8.33
N ARG A 66 -3.41 15.28 -7.56
CA ARG A 66 -2.77 16.60 -7.67
C ARG A 66 -2.29 16.95 -9.08
N LYS A 67 -1.77 15.98 -9.84
CA LYS A 67 -1.36 16.22 -11.24
C LYS A 67 -2.54 16.47 -12.17
N ARG A 68 -3.72 15.88 -11.90
CA ARG A 68 -4.93 16.14 -12.70
C ARG A 68 -5.50 17.53 -12.48
N GLN A 69 -5.51 17.99 -11.22
CA GLN A 69 -5.95 19.33 -10.84
C GLN A 69 -5.09 20.42 -11.52
N TYR A 70 -3.77 20.23 -11.59
CA TYR A 70 -2.86 21.17 -12.26
C TYR A 70 -3.14 21.28 -13.77
N ASN A 71 -3.33 20.15 -14.46
CA ASN A 71 -3.62 20.16 -15.90
C ASN A 71 -5.00 20.73 -16.22
N ALA A 72 -6.00 20.51 -15.36
CA ALA A 72 -7.33 21.09 -15.51
C ALA A 72 -7.28 22.63 -15.39
N LYS A 73 -6.53 23.18 -14.43
CA LYS A 73 -6.38 24.63 -14.24
C LYS A 73 -5.70 25.30 -15.43
N ASN A 74 -4.70 24.66 -16.03
CA ASN A 74 -3.93 25.25 -17.14
C ASN A 74 -4.71 25.31 -18.47
N ASN A 75 -5.66 24.39 -18.68
CA ASN A 75 -6.54 24.43 -19.86
C ASN A 75 -7.55 25.59 -19.79
N ASN A 76 -8.04 25.92 -18.59
CA ASN A 76 -8.96 27.04 -18.38
C ASN A 76 -8.29 28.43 -18.52
N MET A 77 -6.96 28.50 -18.41
CA MET A 77 -6.18 29.74 -18.63
C MET A 77 -5.79 29.95 -20.10
N LYS A 78 -5.95 28.94 -20.95
CA LYS A 78 -5.65 28.99 -22.39
C LYS A 78 -6.89 29.13 -23.28
N SER A 79 -8.07 29.16 -22.68
CA SER A 79 -9.36 29.47 -23.35
C SER A 79 -9.77 30.90 -23.04
#